data_AF-A0A6P1D399-F1
#
_entry.id   AF-A0A6P1D399-F1
#
_cell.length_a   1.000
_cell.length_b   1.000
_cell.length_c   1.000
_cell.angle_alpha   90.00
_cell.angle_beta   90.00
_cell.angle_gamma   90.00
#
_symmetry.space_group_name_H-M   'P 1'
#
loop_
_entity.id
_entity.type
_entity.pdbx_description
1 polymer ?
#
loop_
_entity_poly.entity_id
_entity_poly.type
_entity_poly.pdbx_seq_one_letter_code
_entity_poly.pdbx_strand_id
1 'polypeptide(L)'
;VTLFDRDPAVDGIDQVIGDFTSLVLLECRVDPELPLVEQARNIQRQLLADLPHRAADGVWLQRELLRHHGSPADAIFPVVFTSGLGLREISTSGSLSFGEQVFG
;
A
#
# COMPACT_ATOMS: atom_id res chain seq x y z
N VAL A 1 0.37 3.53 4.29
CA VAL A 1 -0.60 3.57 3.18
C VAL A 1 -0.75 2.18 2.61
N THR A 2 -1.98 1.71 2.48
CA THR A 2 -2.32 0.42 1.86
C THR A 2 -2.77 0.66 0.42
N LEU A 3 -2.22 -0.13 -0.51
CA LEU A 3 -2.46 -0.05 -1.95
C LEU A 3 -2.77 -1.44 -2.50
N PHE A 4 -3.41 -1.50 -3.68
CA PHE A 4 -3.68 -2.75 -4.40
C PHE A 4 -2.83 -2.78 -5.66
N ASP A 5 -1.76 -3.58 -5.64
CA ASP A 5 -0.79 -3.62 -6.73
C ASP A 5 -0.88 -4.93 -7.51
N ARG A 6 -1.14 -4.80 -8.81
CA ARG A 6 -1.18 -5.91 -9.75
C ARG A 6 -0.05 -5.69 -10.76
N ASP A 7 0.88 -6.63 -10.84
CA ASP A 7 1.99 -6.55 -11.80
C ASP A 7 1.45 -6.74 -13.22
N PRO A 8 1.45 -5.69 -14.08
CA PRO A 8 0.92 -5.79 -15.42
C PRO A 8 1.74 -6.69 -16.34
N ALA A 9 2.95 -7.12 -15.93
CA ALA A 9 3.74 -8.10 -16.66
C ALA A 9 3.20 -9.53 -16.54
N VAL A 10 2.29 -9.79 -15.59
CA VAL A 10 1.64 -11.10 -15.43
C VAL A 10 0.38 -11.16 -16.29
N ASP A 11 0.37 -12.05 -17.28
CA ASP A 11 -0.78 -12.25 -18.16
C ASP A 11 -2.03 -12.61 -17.35
N GLY A 12 -3.12 -11.86 -17.56
CA GLY A 12 -4.40 -12.10 -16.90
C GLY A 12 -4.45 -11.65 -15.43
N ILE A 13 -3.45 -10.92 -14.92
CA ILE A 13 -3.38 -10.51 -13.51
C ILE A 13 -4.65 -9.82 -13.01
N ASP A 14 -5.34 -9.05 -13.86
CA ASP A 14 -6.57 -8.33 -13.53
C ASP A 14 -7.77 -9.26 -13.25
N GLN A 15 -7.70 -10.53 -13.68
CA GLN A 15 -8.77 -11.53 -13.54
C GLN A 15 -8.54 -12.48 -12.36
N VAL A 16 -7.40 -12.34 -11.67
CA VAL A 16 -7.04 -13.20 -10.54
C VAL A 16 -7.65 -12.68 -9.24
N ILE A 17 -8.25 -13.59 -8.48
CA ILE A 17 -8.66 -13.34 -7.09
C ILE A 17 -7.48 -13.72 -6.19
N GLY A 18 -7.01 -12.78 -5.36
CA GLY A 18 -5.87 -12.97 -4.49
C GLY A 18 -5.60 -11.75 -3.60
N ASP A 19 -4.62 -11.89 -2.70
CA ASP A 19 -4.14 -10.77 -1.88
C ASP A 19 -3.07 -9.98 -2.66
N PHE A 20 -3.42 -8.76 -3.05
CA PHE A 20 -2.55 -7.82 -3.75
C PHE A 20 -2.20 -6.62 -2.88
N THR A 21 -2.37 -6.76 -1.56
CA THR A 21 -2.17 -5.69 -0.59
C THR A 21 -0.69 -5.36 -0.48
N SER A 22 -0.34 -4.12 -0.83
CA SER A 22 0.99 -3.54 -0.61
C SER A 22 0.94 -2.48 0.48
N LEU A 23 1.95 -2.47 1.34
CA LEU A 23 2.09 -1.50 2.44
C LEU A 23 3.29 -0.58 2.18
N VAL A 24 3.03 0.72 2.11
CA VAL A 24 4.06 1.77 2.05
C VAL A 24 4.02 2.57 3.34
N LEU A 25 5.15 2.76 3.99
CA LEU A 25 5.28 3.69 5.10
C LEU A 25 5.51 5.08 4.53
N LEU A 26 4.64 6.02 4.88
CA LEU A 26 4.65 7.37 4.35
C LEU A 26 5.06 8.33 5.45
N GLU A 27 6.12 9.10 5.20
CA GLU A 27 6.48 10.21 6.08
C GLU A 27 5.49 11.36 5.91
N CYS A 28 4.82 11.73 7.00
CA CYS A 28 3.88 12.85 7.04
C CYS A 28 4.45 13.97 7.91
N ARG A 29 5.08 14.98 7.29
CA ARG A 29 5.46 16.22 7.97
C ARG A 29 4.38 17.27 7.75
N VAL A 30 3.81 17.75 8.86
CA VAL A 30 2.80 18.81 8.87
C VAL A 30 3.48 20.08 9.37
N ASP A 31 3.38 21.15 8.58
CA ASP A 31 3.87 22.48 8.94
C ASP A 31 2.67 23.44 8.97
N PRO A 32 2.26 23.95 10.14
CA PRO A 32 1.10 24.83 10.27
C PRO A 32 1.29 26.17 9.56
N GLU A 33 2.52 26.58 9.25
CA GLU A 33 2.82 27.83 8.55
C GLU A 33 2.65 27.69 7.02
N LEU A 34 2.58 26.46 6.49
CA LEU A 34 2.39 26.20 5.07
C LEU A 34 0.90 26.16 4.68
N PRO A 35 0.51 26.73 3.52
CA PRO A 35 -0.83 26.52 2.97
C PRO A 35 -1.13 25.03 2.76
N LEU A 36 -2.39 24.62 2.99
CA LEU A 36 -2.83 23.23 2.85
C LEU A 36 -2.44 22.60 1.50
N VAL A 37 -2.51 23.37 0.41
CA VAL A 37 -2.16 22.88 -0.94
C VAL A 37 -0.67 22.51 -1.04
N GLU A 38 0.21 23.25 -0.39
CA GLU A 38 1.65 22.97 -0.40
C GLU A 38 1.97 21.78 0.49
N GLN A 39 1.30 21.65 1.64
CA GLN A 39 1.37 20.45 2.47
C GLN A 39 0.93 19.19 1.69
N ALA A 40 -0.20 19.27 0.98
CA ALA A 40 -0.69 18.16 0.15
C ALA A 40 0.29 17.80 -0.98
N ARG A 41 0.90 18.79 -1.64
CA ARG A 41 1.93 18.57 -2.67
C ARG A 41 3.19 17.92 -2.10
N ASN A 42 3.63 18.32 -0.92
CA ASN A 42 4.77 17.69 -0.23
C ASN A 42 4.49 16.22 0.05
N ILE A 43 3.34 15.91 0.64
CA ILE A 43 2.91 14.54 0.95
C ILE A 43 2.78 13.71 -0.35
N GLN A 44 2.21 14.28 -1.42
CA GLN A 44 2.10 13.60 -2.71
C GLN A 44 3.47 13.27 -3.29
N ARG A 45 4.43 14.20 -3.26
CA ARG A 45 5.79 13.97 -3.73
C ARG A 45 6.50 12.88 -2.94
N GLN A 46 6.34 12.89 -1.61
CA GLN A 46 6.88 11.84 -0.76
C GLN A 46 6.31 10.47 -1.11
N LEU A 47 4.97 10.36 -1.21
CA LEU A 47 4.31 9.12 -1.60
C LEU A 47 4.82 8.60 -2.95
N LEU A 48 4.95 9.46 -3.96
CA LEU A 48 5.47 9.07 -5.28
C LEU A 48 6.93 8.59 -5.22
N ALA A 49 7.75 9.16 -4.36
CA ALA A 49 9.14 8.73 -4.16
C ALA A 49 9.24 7.38 -3.42
N ASP A 50 8.28 7.08 -2.55
CA ASP A 50 8.25 5.85 -1.74
C ASP A 50 7.65 4.65 -2.52
N LEU A 51 6.75 4.89 -3.48
CA LEU A 51 6.08 3.85 -4.26
C LEU A 51 7.01 2.81 -4.91
N PRO A 52 8.17 3.17 -5.51
CA PRO A 52 9.07 2.18 -6.12
C PRO A 52 9.69 1.17 -5.14
N HIS A 53 9.70 1.47 -3.83
CA HIS A 53 10.38 0.66 -2.80
C HIS A 53 9.40 -0.22 -1.97
N ARG A 54 8.12 -0.23 -2.36
CA ARG A 54 6.98 -0.86 -1.68
C ARG A 54 7.09 -2.35 -1.31
N ALA A 55 7.86 -3.15 -2.04
CA ALA A 55 7.82 -4.62 -1.91
C ALA A 55 8.55 -5.16 -0.66
N ALA A 56 9.41 -4.36 -0.03
CA ALA A 56 10.14 -4.76 1.16
C ALA A 56 9.81 -3.91 2.39
N ASP A 57 9.55 -2.60 2.21
CA ASP A 57 9.78 -1.62 3.28
C ASP A 57 8.85 -1.74 4.49
N GLY A 58 7.56 -2.04 4.34
CA GLY A 58 6.63 -2.03 5.47
C GLY A 58 6.92 -3.12 6.52
N VAL A 59 6.93 -4.38 6.07
CA VAL A 59 7.18 -5.54 6.96
C VAL A 59 8.65 -5.63 7.34
N TRP A 60 9.56 -5.28 6.43
CA TRP A 60 10.99 -5.24 6.74
C TRP A 60 11.31 -4.17 7.77
N LEU A 61 10.82 -2.93 7.62
CA LEU A 61 11.07 -1.86 8.59
C LEU A 61 10.42 -2.19 9.93
N GLN A 62 9.22 -2.78 9.94
CA GLN A 62 8.61 -3.24 11.17
C GLN A 62 9.50 -4.26 11.91
N ARG A 63 10.07 -5.23 11.19
CA ARG A 63 11.04 -6.19 11.75
C ARG A 63 12.31 -5.48 12.23
N GLU A 64 12.80 -4.50 11.49
CA GLU A 64 14.02 -3.78 11.86
C GLU A 64 13.81 -2.87 13.09
N LEU A 65 12.66 -2.21 13.20
CA LEU A 65 12.25 -1.45 14.39
C LEU A 65 12.12 -2.37 15.62
N LEU A 66 11.55 -3.56 15.46
CA LEU A 66 11.52 -4.57 16.53
C LEU A 66 12.93 -4.97 16.97
N ARG A 67 13.86 -5.17 16.03
CA ARG A 67 15.25 -5.54 16.32
C ARG A 67 16.02 -4.42 17.02
N HIS A 68 15.76 -3.16 16.66
CA HIS A 68 16.46 -2.01 17.22
C HIS A 68 15.90 -1.54 18.56
N HIS A 69 14.58 -1.55 18.75
CA HIS A 69 13.92 -0.99 19.93
C HIS A 69 13.46 -2.04 20.95
N GLY A 70 13.40 -3.33 20.56
CA GLY A 70 13.11 -4.44 21.47
C GLY A 70 11.68 -4.53 22.00
N SER A 71 10.84 -3.52 21.74
CA SER A 71 9.44 -3.45 22.16
C SER A 71 8.50 -3.53 20.95
N PRO A 72 7.52 -4.44 20.97
CA PRO A 72 6.46 -4.48 19.96
C PRO A 72 5.68 -3.17 19.81
N ALA A 73 5.56 -2.40 20.89
CA ALA A 73 4.85 -1.12 20.88
C ALA A 73 5.55 -0.03 20.05
N ASP A 74 6.86 -0.17 19.79
CA ASP A 74 7.64 0.80 19.01
C ASP A 74 7.67 0.44 17.51
N ALA A 75 7.11 -0.71 17.14
CA ALA A 75 7.03 -1.21 15.79
C ALA A 75 5.57 -1.43 15.34
N ILE A 76 4.66 -0.61 15.85
CA ILE A 76 3.27 -0.57 15.36
C ILE A 76 3.01 0.75 14.65
N PHE A 77 2.23 0.67 13.58
CA PHE A 77 1.75 1.82 12.82
C PHE A 77 0.24 1.95 13.06
N PRO A 78 -0.20 2.70 14.09
CA PRO A 78 -1.59 2.68 14.55
C PRO A 78 -2.56 3.39 13.60
N VAL A 79 -2.05 4.23 12.70
CA VAL A 79 -2.84 4.94 11.70
C VAL A 79 -2.55 4.36 10.33
N VAL A 80 -3.58 3.76 9.72
CA VAL A 80 -3.50 3.17 8.39
C VAL A 80 -4.47 3.88 7.46
N PHE A 81 -3.93 4.48 6.40
CA PHE A 81 -4.73 4.99 5.29
C PHE A 81 -4.79 3.93 4.19
N THR A 82 -6.00 3.47 3.87
CA THR A 82 -6.24 2.51 2.79
C THR A 82 -6.73 3.26 1.56
N SER A 83 -5.91 3.27 0.52
CA SER A 83 -6.24 3.91 -0.75
C SER A 83 -6.89 2.90 -1.68
N GLY A 84 -8.04 3.26 -2.24
CA GLY A 84 -8.67 2.48 -3.31
C GLY A 84 -7.91 2.55 -4.66
N LEU A 85 -6.77 3.23 -4.71
CA LEU A 85 -5.96 3.35 -5.93
C LEU A 85 -5.50 1.97 -6.38
N GLY A 86 -5.80 1.62 -7.63
CA GLY A 86 -5.56 0.28 -8.21
C GLY A 86 -6.79 -0.63 -8.23
N LEU A 87 -7.86 -0.30 -7.49
CA LEU A 87 -9.16 -0.96 -7.68
C LEU A 87 -9.83 -0.41 -8.93
N ARG A 88 -10.07 -1.28 -9.91
CA ARG A 88 -10.98 -1.02 -11.05
C ARG A 88 -12.41 -1.38 -10.63
N GLU A 89 -13.40 -0.69 -11.18
CA GLU A 89 -14.81 -1.05 -10.97
C GLU A 89 -15.05 -2.52 -11.35
N ILE A 90 -15.49 -3.31 -10.38
CA ILE A 90 -15.92 -4.68 -10.62
C ILE A 90 -17.33 -4.57 -11.23
N SER A 91 -17.44 -4.80 -12.54
CA SER A 91 -18.74 -4.90 -13.20
C SER A 91 -19.45 -6.16 -12.69
N THR A 92 -20.59 -5.99 -12.02
CA THR A 92 -21.38 -7.06 -11.38
C THR A 92 -22.22 -7.86 -12.38
N SER A 93 -21.62 -8.32 -13.48
CA SER A 93 -22.36 -8.95 -14.60
C SER A 93 -22.10 -10.46 -14.75
N GLY A 94 -21.39 -11.12 -13.83
CA GLY A 94 -21.05 -12.55 -13.92
C GLY A 94 -21.55 -13.38 -12.74
N SER A 95 -21.85 -14.66 -12.97
CA SER A 95 -22.17 -15.61 -11.89
C SER A 95 -21.00 -15.73 -10.92
N LEU A 96 -21.28 -15.72 -9.61
CA LEU A 96 -20.29 -15.87 -8.53
C LEU A 96 -19.68 -17.28 -8.53
N SER A 97 -18.68 -17.51 -9.37
CA SER A 97 -17.81 -18.69 -9.40
C SER A 97 -16.38 -18.22 -9.12
N PHE A 98 -15.63 -18.95 -8.29
CA PHE A 98 -14.28 -18.58 -7.85
C PHE A 98 -13.20 -18.70 -8.94
N GLY A 99 -13.57 -19.08 -10.17
CA GLY A 99 -12.61 -19.29 -11.26
C GLY A 99 -11.71 -20.51 -11.02
N GLU A 100 -10.70 -20.66 -11.88
CA GLU A 100 -9.67 -21.69 -11.75
C GLU A 100 -8.50 -21.19 -10.89
N GLN A 101 -7.96 -22.04 -10.02
CA GLN A 101 -6.81 -21.69 -9.19
C GLN A 101 -5.55 -21.62 -10.06
N VAL A 102 -4.98 -20.42 -10.21
CA VAL A 102 -3.76 -20.17 -11.00
C VAL A 102 -2.49 -20.02 -10.15
N PHE A 103 -2.64 -19.89 -8.83
CA PHE A 103 -1.52 -19.69 -7.89
C PHE A 103 -1.85 -20.32 -6.52
N GLY A 104 -0.87 -20.98 -5.90
CA GLY A 104 -0.99 -21.66 -4.59
C GLY A 104 0.16 -22.62 -4.31
#